data_AF-A0A3E0D9K6-F1
#
_entry.id   AF-A0A3E0D9K6-F1
#
_cell.length_a   1.000
_cell.length_b   1.000
_cell.length_c   1.000
_cell.angle_alpha   90.00
_cell.angle_beta   90.00
_cell.angle_gamma   90.00
#
_symmetry.space_group_name_H-M   'P 1'
#
loop_
_entity.id
_entity.type
_entity.pdbx_description
1 polymer ?
#
loop_
_entity_poly.entity_id
_entity_poly.type
_entity_poly.pdbx_seq_one_letter_code
_entity_poly.pdbx_strand_id
1 'polypeptide(L)'
;MQIAKNGSVGFETIQQNDSTQNFKLVEENEIDGEIGVAALFHAGRRLNVGSLELGAHLSVGTGVSLGEEVRARMLYGGGIAFGKKNQLTFDIFRATGYVDRLGKQGIENGFDYVYLEKPTVLVKQLQSDWGISVGYMFNF
;
A
#
# COMPACT_ATOMS: atom_id res chain seq x y z
N MET A 1 -7.10 -17.63 -3.00
CA MET A 1 -6.11 -16.80 -2.29
C MET A 1 -6.74 -15.44 -2.10
N GLN A 2 -7.22 -15.11 -0.89
CA GLN A 2 -7.83 -13.81 -0.62
C GLN A 2 -6.75 -12.73 -0.71
N ILE A 3 -6.88 -11.83 -1.69
CA ILE A 3 -6.09 -10.61 -1.75
C ILE A 3 -6.52 -9.81 -0.54
N ALA A 4 -5.59 -9.61 0.37
CA ALA A 4 -5.91 -9.07 1.67
C ALA A 4 -5.92 -7.55 1.57
N LYS A 5 -7.05 -6.92 1.90
CA LYS A 5 -7.30 -5.50 1.59
C LYS A 5 -6.97 -4.60 2.79
N ASN A 6 -6.68 -3.32 2.53
CA ASN A 6 -6.55 -2.32 3.59
C ASN A 6 -7.89 -2.21 4.31
N GLY A 7 -7.91 -2.44 5.62
CA GLY A 7 -9.11 -2.25 6.42
C GLY A 7 -9.12 -0.85 7.02
N SER A 8 -10.16 -0.08 6.73
CA SER A 8 -10.53 1.09 7.51
C SER A 8 -11.85 0.80 8.21
N VAL A 9 -11.99 1.27 9.46
CA VAL A 9 -13.21 1.10 10.24
C VAL A 9 -13.52 2.38 10.99
N GLY A 10 -14.77 2.80 10.88
CA GLY A 10 -15.32 3.93 11.64
C GLY A 10 -15.82 3.48 13.00
N PHE A 11 -16.08 4.45 13.87
CA PHE A 11 -16.75 4.23 15.16
C PHE A 11 -17.97 5.14 15.25
N GLU A 12 -19.13 4.58 15.55
CA GLU A 12 -20.34 5.32 15.89
C GLU A 12 -20.53 5.31 17.42
N THR A 13 -20.69 6.49 18.01
CA THR A 13 -20.96 6.62 19.45
C THR A 13 -22.46 6.66 19.69
N ILE A 14 -22.99 5.64 20.37
CA ILE A 14 -24.39 5.56 20.78
C ILE A 14 -24.47 6.05 22.23
N GLN A 15 -25.14 7.19 22.46
CA GLN A 15 -25.46 7.61 23.83
C GLN A 15 -26.66 6.83 24.36
N GLN A 16 -26.45 6.07 25.45
CA GLN A 16 -27.52 5.30 26.08
C GLN A 16 -28.08 5.97 27.34
N ASN A 17 -27.32 6.86 28.01
CA ASN A 17 -27.71 7.67 29.19
C ASN A 17 -26.70 8.84 29.40
N ASP A 18 -26.94 9.73 30.38
CA ASP A 18 -26.11 10.92 30.70
C ASP A 18 -24.63 10.63 31.02
N SER A 19 -24.24 9.39 31.31
CA SER A 19 -22.86 9.01 31.67
C SER A 19 -22.31 7.77 30.96
N THR A 20 -23.09 7.09 30.11
CA THR A 20 -22.66 5.84 29.44
C THR A 20 -22.63 6.02 27.93
N GLN A 21 -21.46 5.82 27.35
CA GLN A 21 -21.22 5.85 25.92
C GLN A 21 -20.96 4.43 25.43
N ASN A 22 -21.65 4.05 24.37
CA ASN A 22 -21.45 2.80 23.67
C ASN A 22 -20.80 3.07 22.31
N PHE A 23 -19.95 2.17 21.84
CA PHE A 23 -19.25 2.29 20.57
C PHE A 23 -19.63 1.14 19.66
N LYS A 24 -20.10 1.45 18.45
CA LYS A 24 -20.37 0.47 17.39
C LYS A 24 -19.33 0.64 16.28
N LEU A 25 -18.88 -0.48 15.70
CA LEU A 25 -18.00 -0.46 14.54
C LEU A 25 -18.83 -0.16 13.28
N VAL A 26 -18.31 0.73 12.43
CA VAL A 26 -18.88 1.03 11.13
C VAL A 26 -17.92 0.52 10.07
N GLU A 27 -18.43 -0.28 9.14
CA GLU A 27 -17.68 -0.72 7.98
C GLU A 27 -17.48 0.49 7.04
N GLU A 28 -16.23 0.79 6.72
CA GLU A 28 -15.89 1.79 5.71
C GLU A 28 -15.60 1.08 4.39
N ASN A 29 -15.86 1.78 3.28
CA ASN A 29 -15.66 1.21 1.95
C ASN A 29 -14.18 0.92 1.73
N GLU A 30 -13.88 -0.30 1.28
CA GLU A 30 -12.52 -0.69 0.93
C GLU A 30 -12.00 0.18 -0.23
N ILE A 31 -10.82 0.76 -0.07
CA ILE A 31 -10.11 1.43 -1.16
C ILE A 31 -9.38 0.36 -1.97
N ASP A 32 -9.83 0.13 -3.21
CA ASP A 32 -9.19 -0.79 -4.14
C ASP A 32 -7.95 -0.11 -4.77
N GLY A 33 -6.79 -0.34 -4.15
CA GLY A 33 -5.48 0.06 -4.66
C GLY A 33 -4.87 1.28 -3.97
N GLU A 34 -3.57 1.48 -4.18
CA GLU A 34 -2.81 2.61 -3.64
C GLU A 34 -2.11 3.34 -4.80
N ILE A 35 -2.17 4.68 -4.79
CA ILE A 35 -1.37 5.55 -5.67
C ILE A 35 -0.33 6.23 -4.80
N GLY A 36 0.89 6.38 -5.31
CA GLY A 36 1.98 6.96 -4.53
C GLY A 36 3.14 7.45 -5.37
N VAL A 37 4.17 7.91 -4.67
CA VAL A 37 5.45 8.32 -5.24
C VAL A 37 6.56 7.43 -4.71
N ALA A 38 7.57 7.16 -5.54
CA ALA A 38 8.66 6.26 -5.21
C ALA A 38 10.02 6.89 -5.53
N ALA A 39 11.00 6.59 -4.67
CA ALA A 39 12.42 6.80 -4.93
C ALA A 39 13.08 5.44 -5.04
N LEU A 40 13.51 5.09 -6.25
CA LEU A 40 14.07 3.78 -6.59
C LEU A 40 15.54 3.89 -7.00
N PHE A 41 16.35 2.97 -6.51
CA PHE A 41 17.67 2.68 -7.04
C PHE A 41 17.55 1.58 -8.07
N HIS A 42 18.11 1.82 -9.26
CA HIS A 42 18.11 0.87 -10.36
C HIS A 42 19.52 0.31 -10.56
N ALA A 43 19.64 -1.01 -10.70
CA ALA A 43 20.88 -1.68 -11.04
C ALA A 43 20.62 -2.72 -12.14
N GLY A 44 21.37 -2.64 -13.24
CA GLY A 44 21.07 -3.45 -14.41
C GLY A 44 22.03 -3.25 -15.56
N ARG A 45 21.57 -3.57 -16.77
CA ARG A 45 22.38 -3.42 -17.99
C ARG A 45 21.56 -2.87 -19.15
N ARG A 46 22.25 -2.12 -20.00
CA ARG A 46 21.75 -1.71 -21.32
C ARG A 46 21.81 -2.88 -22.29
N LEU A 47 20.73 -3.07 -23.04
CA LEU A 47 20.53 -4.05 -24.08
C LEU A 47 20.30 -3.30 -25.40
N ASN A 48 21.27 -3.40 -26.31
CA ASN A 48 21.16 -2.79 -27.63
C ASN A 48 20.52 -3.82 -28.58
N VAL A 49 19.26 -3.61 -28.94
CA VAL A 49 18.53 -4.47 -29.88
C VAL A 49 18.33 -3.70 -31.17
N GLY A 50 19.28 -3.82 -32.10
CA GLY A 50 19.29 -3.06 -33.35
C GLY A 50 19.47 -1.57 -33.10
N SER A 51 18.50 -0.75 -33.51
CA SER A 51 18.46 0.70 -33.26
C SER A 51 17.76 1.08 -31.96
N LEU A 52 17.19 0.12 -31.24
CA LEU A 52 16.45 0.35 -29.99
C LEU A 52 17.40 0.23 -28.79
N GLU A 53 17.49 1.31 -28.01
CA GLU A 53 18.24 1.30 -26.74
C GLU A 53 17.30 0.99 -25.59
N LEU A 54 17.37 -0.27 -25.14
CA LEU A 54 16.65 -0.78 -23.99
C LEU A 54 17.59 -0.93 -22.81
N GLY A 55 17.06 -0.89 -21.60
CA GLY A 55 17.74 -1.32 -20.39
C GLY A 55 16.85 -2.28 -19.62
N ALA A 56 17.45 -3.24 -18.94
CA ALA A 56 16.78 -4.10 -17.98
C ALA A 56 17.46 -3.91 -16.62
N HIS A 57 16.66 -3.66 -15.58
CA HIS A 57 17.16 -3.41 -14.22
C HIS A 57 16.36 -4.13 -13.15
N LEU A 58 17.04 -4.34 -12.03
CA LEU A 58 16.42 -4.56 -10.73
C LEU A 58 16.26 -3.22 -10.03
N SER A 59 15.19 -3.08 -9.27
CA SER A 59 14.82 -1.87 -8.55
C SER A 59 14.68 -2.16 -7.07
N VAL A 60 15.21 -1.30 -6.22
CA VAL A 60 14.95 -1.32 -4.77
C VAL A 60 14.86 0.11 -4.26
N GLY A 61 13.96 0.37 -3.32
CA GLY A 61 13.83 1.69 -2.74
C GLY A 61 12.65 1.82 -1.80
N THR A 62 12.20 3.06 -1.65
CA THR A 62 11.08 3.40 -0.78
C THR A 62 10.02 4.13 -1.57
N GLY A 63 8.77 3.96 -1.14
CA GLY A 63 7.63 4.68 -1.66
C GLY A 63 6.78 5.24 -0.54
N VAL A 64 5.97 6.23 -0.89
CA VAL A 64 4.95 6.80 -0.03
C VAL A 64 3.62 6.69 -0.75
N SER A 65 2.69 5.99 -0.11
CA SER A 65 1.30 5.91 -0.55
C SER A 65 0.57 7.20 -0.18
N LEU A 66 -0.19 7.75 -1.13
CA LEU A 66 -0.95 9.00 -1.03
C LEU A 66 -2.45 8.71 -0.91
N GLY A 67 -2.82 7.82 0.02
CA GLY A 67 -4.21 7.55 0.39
C GLY A 67 -4.72 8.50 1.48
N GLU A 68 -5.84 8.14 2.11
CA GLU A 68 -6.38 8.84 3.29
C GLU A 68 -5.35 8.96 4.41
N GLU A 69 -4.54 7.92 4.57
CA GLU A 69 -3.37 7.92 5.43
C GLU A 69 -2.08 7.76 4.62
N VAL A 70 -1.14 8.66 4.85
CA VAL A 70 0.19 8.60 4.23
C VAL A 70 0.99 7.45 4.84
N ARG A 71 1.38 6.48 4.01
CA ARG A 71 2.07 5.26 4.47
C ARG A 71 3.36 5.02 3.71
N ALA A 72 4.43 4.71 4.45
CA ALA A 72 5.69 4.30 3.85
C ALA A 72 5.61 2.85 3.34
N ARG A 73 6.32 2.60 2.23
CA ARG A 73 6.43 1.31 1.55
C ARG A 73 7.90 1.03 1.23
N MET A 74 8.34 -0.20 1.43
CA MET A 74 9.57 -0.71 0.85
C MET A 74 9.23 -1.33 -0.49
N LEU A 75 9.97 -0.98 -1.53
CA LEU A 75 9.72 -1.41 -2.90
C LEU A 75 10.92 -2.21 -3.39
N TYR A 76 10.67 -3.36 -3.99
CA TYR A 76 11.71 -4.15 -4.67
C TYR A 76 11.13 -4.89 -5.86
N GLY A 77 11.85 -4.93 -6.97
CA GLY A 77 11.34 -5.48 -8.21
C GLY A 77 12.33 -5.32 -9.35
N GLY A 78 11.79 -5.13 -10.54
CA GLY A 78 12.59 -4.87 -11.72
C GLY A 78 11.75 -4.28 -12.84
N GLY A 79 12.44 -3.83 -13.88
CA GLY A 79 11.82 -3.07 -14.92
C GLY A 79 12.65 -2.99 -16.17
N ILE A 80 12.10 -2.23 -17.10
CA ILE A 80 12.75 -1.89 -18.36
C ILE A 80 12.85 -0.37 -18.49
N ALA A 81 13.94 0.07 -19.11
CA ALA A 81 14.20 1.46 -19.39
C ALA A 81 14.30 1.68 -20.91
N PHE A 82 13.76 2.79 -21.38
CA PHE A 82 13.80 3.17 -22.81
C PHE A 82 14.46 4.53 -22.96
N GLY A 83 15.57 4.60 -23.72
CA GLY A 83 16.22 5.87 -24.07
C GLY A 83 17.75 5.88 -23.88
N LYS A 84 18.39 6.92 -24.44
CA LYS A 84 19.85 7.12 -24.44
C LYS A 84 20.37 7.82 -23.18
N LYS A 85 19.92 9.05 -22.98
CA LYS A 85 20.31 9.98 -21.90
C LYS A 85 19.16 10.22 -20.92
N ASN A 86 17.94 10.31 -21.42
CA ASN A 86 16.76 10.52 -20.61
C ASN A 86 15.93 9.26 -20.78
N GLN A 87 15.84 8.45 -19.74
CA GLN A 87 15.26 7.12 -19.83
C GLN A 87 13.93 7.09 -19.11
N LEU A 88 12.89 6.70 -19.84
CA LEU A 88 11.60 6.37 -19.26
C LEU A 88 11.68 4.95 -18.69
N THR A 89 11.35 4.77 -17.42
CA THR A 89 11.37 3.47 -16.75
C THR A 89 9.95 2.96 -16.52
N PHE A 90 9.78 1.65 -16.71
CA PHE A 90 8.57 0.93 -16.33
C PHE A 90 8.98 -0.21 -15.41
N ASP A 91 8.49 -0.18 -14.19
CA ASP A 91 8.86 -1.12 -13.14
C ASP A 91 7.63 -1.93 -12.70
N ILE A 92 7.84 -3.21 -12.47
CA ILE A 92 6.93 -4.08 -11.72
C ILE A 92 7.66 -4.41 -10.42
N PHE A 93 7.03 -4.12 -9.30
CA PHE A 93 7.63 -4.31 -7.98
C PHE A 93 6.64 -4.89 -6.99
N ARG A 94 7.22 -5.43 -5.92
CA ARG A 94 6.51 -5.78 -4.71
C ARG A 94 6.64 -4.64 -3.72
N ALA A 95 5.50 -4.12 -3.28
CA ALA A 95 5.40 -3.11 -2.24
C ALA A 95 5.12 -3.79 -0.91
N THR A 96 6.02 -3.66 0.05
CA THR A 96 5.90 -4.21 1.40
C THR A 96 5.77 -3.08 2.41
N GLY A 97 4.80 -3.16 3.30
CA GLY A 97 4.59 -2.15 4.33
C GLY A 97 3.54 -2.55 5.34
N TYR A 98 3.42 -1.76 6.42
CA TYR A 98 2.37 -1.97 7.40
C TYR A 98 1.05 -1.44 6.88
N VAL A 99 0.00 -2.24 7.11
CA VAL A 99 -1.39 -1.89 6.87
C VAL A 99 -2.19 -2.13 8.14
N ASP A 100 -3.24 -1.35 8.33
CA ASP A 100 -4.21 -1.63 9.38
C ASP A 100 -5.22 -2.66 8.90
N ARG A 101 -5.51 -3.62 9.78
CA ARG A 101 -6.51 -4.64 9.55
C ARG A 101 -7.31 -4.90 10.80
N LEU A 102 -8.55 -5.35 10.59
CA LEU A 102 -9.35 -5.92 11.65
C LEU A 102 -8.61 -7.08 12.33
N GLY A 103 -8.36 -6.90 13.63
CA GLY A 103 -7.86 -7.95 14.51
C GLY A 103 -8.95 -8.96 14.83
N LYS A 104 -8.57 -10.09 15.45
CA LYS A 104 -9.48 -11.20 15.76
C LYS A 104 -10.76 -10.76 16.46
N GLN A 105 -10.67 -9.83 17.40
CA GLN A 105 -11.83 -9.31 18.14
C GLN A 105 -12.85 -8.59 17.26
N GLY A 106 -12.43 -7.86 16.24
CA GLY A 106 -13.35 -7.20 15.30
C GLY A 106 -14.00 -8.19 14.32
N ILE A 107 -13.26 -9.25 13.96
CA ILE A 107 -13.77 -10.32 13.07
C ILE A 107 -14.76 -11.23 13.80
N GLU A 108 -14.43 -11.64 15.04
CA GLU A 108 -15.23 -12.60 15.82
C GLU A 108 -16.50 -11.98 16.39
N ASN A 109 -16.46 -10.71 16.81
CA ASN A 109 -17.63 -10.03 17.36
C ASN A 109 -18.56 -9.45 16.27
N GLY A 110 -18.02 -9.18 15.07
CA GLY A 110 -18.74 -8.56 13.97
C GLY A 110 -19.06 -7.06 14.20
N PHE A 111 -19.54 -6.41 13.15
CA PHE A 111 -19.86 -4.97 13.16
C PHE A 111 -21.10 -4.62 14.02
N ASP A 112 -21.92 -5.62 14.37
CA ASP A 112 -23.11 -5.41 15.20
C ASP A 112 -22.85 -5.44 16.71
N TYR A 113 -21.63 -5.77 17.13
CA TYR A 113 -21.27 -5.78 18.55
C TYR A 113 -21.08 -4.36 19.08
N VAL A 114 -21.64 -4.12 20.27
CA VAL A 114 -21.56 -2.84 20.96
C VAL A 114 -20.55 -2.93 22.09
N TYR A 115 -19.53 -2.08 22.03
CA TYR A 115 -18.48 -2.01 23.03
C TYR A 115 -18.79 -0.93 24.06
N LEU A 116 -18.54 -1.22 25.34
CA LEU A 116 -18.70 -0.26 26.44
C LEU A 116 -17.53 0.75 26.53
N GLU A 117 -16.39 0.40 25.95
CA GLU A 117 -15.21 1.24 25.83
C GLU A 117 -14.71 1.20 24.38
N LYS A 118 -14.06 2.27 23.91
CA LYS A 118 -13.56 2.34 22.53
C LYS A 118 -12.53 1.22 22.29
N PRO A 119 -12.83 0.23 21.43
CA PRO A 119 -11.96 -0.92 21.28
C PRO A 119 -10.83 -0.65 20.29
N THR A 120 -9.65 -1.22 20.53
CA THR A 120 -8.55 -1.25 19.55
C THR A 120 -8.72 -2.45 18.65
N VAL A 121 -9.60 -2.31 17.65
CA VAL A 121 -9.93 -3.40 16.71
C VAL A 121 -8.97 -3.49 15.54
N LEU A 122 -8.19 -2.43 15.27
CA LEU A 122 -7.21 -2.43 14.20
C LEU A 122 -5.85 -2.88 14.72
N VAL A 123 -5.23 -3.81 14.01
CA VAL A 123 -3.86 -4.28 14.25
C VAL A 123 -3.00 -4.00 13.02
N LYS A 124 -1.78 -3.53 13.26
CA LYS A 124 -0.80 -3.33 12.19
C LYS A 124 -0.25 -4.67 11.74
N GLN A 125 -0.42 -4.98 10.46
CA GLN A 125 0.13 -6.19 9.85
C GLN A 125 1.05 -5.82 8.70
N LEU A 126 2.15 -6.56 8.57
CA LEU A 126 3.02 -6.44 7.41
C LEU A 126 2.33 -7.10 6.22
N GLN A 127 2.06 -6.33 5.18
CA GLN A 127 1.50 -6.81 3.92
C GLN A 127 2.50 -6.61 2.79
N SER A 128 2.40 -7.46 1.77
CA SER A 128 3.12 -7.29 0.51
C SER A 128 2.19 -7.48 -0.67
N ASP A 129 2.18 -6.52 -1.59
CA ASP A 129 1.37 -6.56 -2.80
C ASP A 129 2.18 -6.17 -4.03
N TRP A 130 1.62 -6.40 -5.22
CA TRP A 130 2.22 -6.03 -6.49
C TRP A 130 1.82 -4.61 -6.90
N GLY A 131 2.77 -3.89 -7.49
CA GLY A 131 2.56 -2.56 -8.02
C GLY A 131 3.32 -2.36 -9.32
N ILE A 132 2.93 -1.31 -10.03
CA ILE A 132 3.61 -0.82 -11.22
C ILE A 132 3.99 0.64 -11.02
N SER A 133 5.11 1.07 -11.59
CA SER A 133 5.45 2.50 -11.66
C SER A 133 5.97 2.88 -13.02
N VAL A 134 5.71 4.14 -13.37
CA VAL A 134 6.36 4.83 -14.48
C VAL A 134 7.29 5.86 -13.87
N GLY A 135 8.56 5.82 -14.26
CA GLY A 135 9.61 6.64 -13.68
C GLY A 135 10.53 7.25 -14.72
N TYR A 136 11.52 7.97 -14.21
CA TYR A 136 12.51 8.66 -15.04
C TYR A 136 13.92 8.44 -14.47
N MET A 137 14.87 8.11 -15.34
CA MET A 137 16.26 7.91 -14.99
C MET A 137 17.19 8.69 -15.94
N PHE A 138 18.16 9.41 -15.37
CA PHE A 138 19.11 10.24 -16.13
C PHE A 138 20.28 9.48 -16.73
N ASN A 139 20.65 8.34 -16.16
CA ASN A 139 21.62 7.46 -16.79
C ASN A 139 21.48 6.07 -16.22
N PHE A 140 21.85 5.11 -17.06
CA PHE A 140 22.08 3.73 -16.65
C PHE A 140 23.53 3.57 -16.17
#